data_AF-A0AB38X8L4-F1
#
_entry.id   AF-A0AB38X8L4-F1
#
_cell.length_a   1.000
_cell.length_b   1.000
_cell.length_c   1.000
_cell.angle_alpha   90.00
_cell.angle_beta   90.00
_cell.angle_gamma   90.00
#
_symmetry.space_group_name_H-M   'P 1'
#
loop_
_entity.id
_entity.type
_entity.pdbx_description
1 polymer ?
#
loop_
_entity_poly.entity_id
_entity_poly.type
_entity_poly.pdbx_seq_one_letter_code
_entity_poly.pdbx_strand_id
1 'polypeptide(L)'
;MAKPMLQVALDTKDLPTAIGVARQVTDVVDVVEAGTLLIYEEGLSAVRNLRALVPDKIILADTKTADAGADVGAECKAAGANWMTCINAATVPTMKSAQSKIEVQVELYKNWTEELAQEWLDAGIDQVVYHQSRDAKLAGQTWGKKDLDEVKKLISMGFKVSVTGGVNPEVLKLFEGVDVYTFIAGRAIHGAKDPHAAALEFKKEIDRIWG
;
A
#
# COMPACT_ATOMS: atom_id res chain seq x y z
N MET A 1 -20.09 6.66 -0.88
CA MET A 1 -18.79 6.09 -0.49
C MET A 1 -17.97 5.97 -1.76
N ALA A 2 -16.67 6.26 -1.69
CA ALA A 2 -15.81 6.07 -2.85
C ALA A 2 -15.55 4.56 -3.02
N LYS A 3 -15.40 4.12 -4.26
CA LYS A 3 -15.03 2.74 -4.55
C LYS A 3 -13.54 2.54 -4.21
N PRO A 4 -13.17 1.57 -3.34
CA PRO A 4 -11.79 1.31 -3.00
C PRO A 4 -10.97 0.91 -4.23
N MET A 5 -9.71 1.36 -4.27
CA MET A 5 -8.75 0.89 -5.27
C MET A 5 -8.24 -0.52 -4.92
N LEU A 6 -7.86 -1.28 -5.94
CA LEU A 6 -7.11 -2.52 -5.79
C LEU A 6 -5.62 -2.26 -6.08
N GLN A 7 -4.76 -2.57 -5.11
CA GLN A 7 -3.30 -2.49 -5.23
C GLN A 7 -2.69 -3.89 -5.20
N VAL A 8 -1.72 -4.14 -6.08
CA VAL A 8 -0.86 -5.33 -6.01
C VAL A 8 0.51 -4.95 -5.44
N ALA A 9 0.90 -5.60 -4.34
CA ALA A 9 2.23 -5.47 -3.74
C ALA A 9 3.17 -6.54 -4.31
N LEU A 10 4.22 -6.14 -5.01
CA LEU A 10 5.19 -7.04 -5.62
C LEU A 10 6.40 -7.27 -4.71
N ASP A 11 6.22 -8.07 -3.66
CA ASP A 11 7.30 -8.53 -2.77
C ASP A 11 8.01 -9.79 -3.32
N THR A 12 8.41 -9.74 -4.59
CA THR A 12 9.12 -10.85 -5.26
C THR A 12 10.62 -10.80 -4.98
N LYS A 13 11.35 -11.85 -5.37
CA LYS A 13 12.80 -11.98 -5.14
C LYS A 13 13.67 -11.49 -6.29
N ASP A 14 13.06 -11.17 -7.42
CA ASP A 14 13.74 -10.69 -8.61
C ASP A 14 12.76 -9.90 -9.49
N LEU A 15 13.35 -9.04 -10.34
CA LEU A 15 12.61 -8.20 -11.27
C LEU A 15 11.83 -8.99 -12.35
N PRO A 16 12.39 -10.03 -13.00
CA PRO A 16 11.64 -10.81 -14.00
C PRO A 16 10.33 -11.37 -13.46
N THR A 17 10.32 -11.89 -12.23
CA THR A 17 9.12 -12.39 -11.57
C THR A 17 8.13 -11.25 -11.30
N ALA A 18 8.60 -10.11 -10.79
CA ALA A 18 7.74 -8.93 -10.56
C ALA A 18 7.04 -8.49 -11.84
N ILE A 19 7.79 -8.34 -12.93
CA ILE A 19 7.28 -7.90 -14.24
C ILE A 19 6.35 -8.95 -14.84
N GLY A 20 6.67 -10.24 -14.69
CA GLY A 20 5.81 -11.34 -15.13
C GLY A 20 4.44 -11.31 -14.45
N VAL A 21 4.38 -11.06 -13.14
CA VAL A 21 3.12 -10.89 -12.40
C VAL A 21 2.43 -9.59 -12.81
N ALA A 22 3.15 -8.47 -12.81
CA ALA A 22 2.57 -7.16 -13.11
C ALA A 22 1.81 -7.18 -14.44
N ARG A 23 2.44 -7.73 -15.51
CA ARG A 23 1.82 -7.91 -16.84
C ARG A 23 0.48 -8.63 -16.82
N GLN A 24 0.30 -9.58 -15.91
CA GLN A 24 -0.91 -10.37 -15.80
C GLN A 24 -2.03 -9.66 -15.06
N VAL A 25 -1.78 -8.54 -14.37
CA VAL A 25 -2.80 -7.91 -13.51
C VAL A 25 -3.06 -6.43 -13.84
N THR A 26 -2.29 -5.85 -14.76
CA THR A 26 -2.37 -4.41 -15.11
C THR A 26 -3.76 -3.93 -15.55
N ASP A 27 -4.57 -4.79 -16.15
CA ASP A 27 -5.92 -4.49 -16.60
C ASP A 27 -6.94 -4.48 -15.46
N VAL A 28 -6.60 -5.07 -14.31
CA VAL A 28 -7.50 -5.24 -13.16
C VAL A 28 -7.17 -4.30 -12.01
N VAL A 29 -5.88 -4.12 -11.71
CA VAL A 29 -5.42 -3.34 -10.55
C VAL A 29 -5.36 -1.85 -10.87
N ASP A 30 -5.59 -1.04 -9.86
CA ASP A 30 -5.53 0.42 -9.93
C ASP A 30 -4.12 0.93 -9.56
N VAL A 31 -3.43 0.23 -8.66
CA VAL A 31 -2.09 0.57 -8.17
C VAL A 31 -1.13 -0.62 -8.27
N VAL A 32 0.11 -0.36 -8.69
CA VAL A 32 1.20 -1.33 -8.72
C VAL A 32 2.30 -0.89 -7.77
N GLU A 33 2.63 -1.71 -6.79
CA GLU A 33 3.64 -1.41 -5.78
C GLU A 33 4.92 -2.23 -6.03
N ALA A 34 6.06 -1.53 -6.12
CA ALA A 34 7.36 -2.13 -5.89
C ALA A 34 7.53 -2.31 -4.38
N GLY A 35 7.25 -3.52 -3.89
CA GLY A 35 7.29 -3.84 -2.46
C GLY A 35 8.70 -3.73 -1.89
N THR A 36 8.79 -3.58 -0.56
CA THR A 36 10.06 -3.43 0.16
C THR A 36 11.07 -4.51 -0.23
N LEU A 37 10.65 -5.78 -0.37
CA LEU A 37 11.58 -6.87 -0.72
C LEU A 37 12.15 -6.70 -2.13
N LEU A 38 11.33 -6.35 -3.11
CA LEU A 38 11.79 -6.13 -4.47
C LEU A 38 12.73 -4.93 -4.55
N ILE A 39 12.45 -3.86 -3.80
CA ILE A 39 13.35 -2.69 -3.71
C ILE A 39 14.69 -3.06 -3.08
N TYR A 40 14.72 -3.95 -2.08
CA TYR A 40 15.99 -4.41 -1.52
C TYR A 40 16.83 -5.22 -2.51
N GLU A 41 16.21 -6.03 -3.37
CA GLU A 41 16.93 -6.87 -4.32
C GLU A 41 17.38 -6.06 -5.56
N GLU A 42 16.55 -5.12 -6.05
CA GLU A 42 16.71 -4.49 -7.37
C GLU A 42 16.90 -2.96 -7.33
N GLY A 43 16.78 -2.36 -6.14
CA GLY A 43 16.72 -0.92 -5.96
C GLY A 43 15.57 -0.27 -6.73
N LEU A 44 15.72 1.02 -7.05
CA LEU A 44 14.73 1.77 -7.83
C LEU A 44 14.72 1.40 -9.33
N SER A 45 15.55 0.45 -9.77
CA SER A 45 15.41 -0.14 -11.11
C SER A 45 14.05 -0.82 -11.26
N ALA A 46 13.54 -1.45 -10.18
CA ALA A 46 12.21 -2.04 -10.17
C ALA A 46 11.12 -1.01 -10.51
N VAL A 47 11.15 0.16 -9.87
CA VAL A 47 10.20 1.26 -10.10
C VAL A 47 10.26 1.75 -11.55
N ARG A 48 11.47 1.95 -12.10
CA ARG A 48 11.66 2.39 -13.50
C ARG A 48 11.06 1.39 -14.50
N ASN A 49 11.29 0.10 -14.27
CA ASN A 49 10.76 -0.97 -15.13
C ASN A 49 9.24 -1.08 -15.01
N LEU A 50 8.67 -0.92 -13.81
CA LEU A 50 7.22 -0.86 -13.63
C LEU A 50 6.63 0.35 -14.35
N ARG A 51 7.24 1.55 -14.25
CA ARG A 51 6.76 2.74 -14.97
C ARG A 51 6.77 2.54 -16.49
N ALA A 52 7.81 1.91 -17.03
CA ALA A 52 7.86 1.59 -18.46
C ALA A 52 6.75 0.60 -18.88
N LEU A 53 6.33 -0.30 -17.97
CA LEU A 53 5.27 -1.27 -18.23
C LEU A 53 3.86 -0.68 -18.08
N VAL A 54 3.63 0.14 -17.06
CA VAL A 54 2.31 0.71 -16.72
C VAL A 54 2.35 2.25 -16.65
N PRO A 55 2.47 2.94 -17.80
CA PRO A 55 2.67 4.39 -17.83
C PRO A 55 1.50 5.18 -17.22
N ASP A 56 0.28 4.63 -17.25
CA ASP A 56 -0.94 5.31 -16.79
C ASP A 56 -1.41 4.89 -15.40
N LYS A 57 -0.73 3.93 -14.74
CA LYS A 57 -1.09 3.47 -13.40
C LYS A 57 -0.39 4.28 -12.33
N ILE A 58 -0.99 4.24 -11.14
CA ILE A 58 -0.33 4.67 -9.92
C ILE A 58 0.75 3.64 -9.59
N ILE A 59 1.98 4.12 -9.40
CA ILE A 59 3.09 3.31 -8.91
C ILE A 59 3.47 3.76 -7.51
N LEU A 60 3.56 2.80 -6.60
CA LEU A 60 4.08 3.02 -5.26
C LEU A 60 5.49 2.42 -5.12
N ALA A 61 6.42 3.19 -4.58
CA ALA A 61 7.73 2.72 -4.15
C ALA A 61 7.73 2.50 -2.64
N ASP A 62 7.68 1.24 -2.20
CA ASP A 62 7.58 0.88 -0.79
C ASP A 62 8.97 0.88 -0.11
N THR A 63 9.56 2.06 0.03
CA THR A 63 10.91 2.22 0.59
C THR A 63 10.95 2.17 2.11
N LYS A 64 9.80 2.30 2.79
CA LYS A 64 9.68 2.40 4.25
C LYS A 64 10.70 3.39 4.84
N THR A 65 10.82 4.54 4.17
CA THR A 65 11.88 5.52 4.44
C THR A 65 11.83 6.00 5.88
N ALA A 66 12.96 5.87 6.58
CA ALA A 66 13.12 6.29 7.97
C ALA A 66 13.86 7.62 8.13
N ASP A 67 14.72 7.97 7.17
CA ASP A 67 15.50 9.21 7.14
C ASP A 67 15.80 9.66 5.70
N ALA A 68 16.39 10.85 5.53
CA ALA A 68 16.73 11.46 4.24
C ALA A 68 15.52 11.61 3.30
N GLY A 69 14.37 12.01 3.86
CA GLY A 69 13.07 11.99 3.17
C GLY A 69 13.05 12.73 1.83
N ALA A 70 13.59 13.95 1.76
CA ALA A 70 13.65 14.71 0.51
C ALA A 70 14.51 14.04 -0.56
N ASP A 71 15.64 13.44 -0.20
CA ASP A 71 16.54 12.79 -1.16
C ASP A 71 15.92 11.49 -1.68
N VAL A 72 15.44 10.63 -0.77
CA VAL A 72 14.77 9.38 -1.16
C VAL A 72 13.49 9.65 -1.95
N GLY A 73 12.69 10.65 -1.53
CA GLY A 73 11.49 11.04 -2.26
C GLY A 73 11.76 11.59 -3.66
N ALA A 74 12.84 12.35 -3.83
CA ALA A 74 13.29 12.81 -5.15
C ALA A 74 13.72 11.63 -6.04
N GLU A 75 14.45 10.67 -5.50
CA GLU A 75 14.87 9.46 -6.21
C GLU A 75 13.68 8.58 -6.63
N CYS A 76 12.72 8.33 -5.71
CA CYS A 76 11.49 7.59 -6.03
C CYS A 76 10.69 8.26 -7.15
N LYS A 77 10.53 9.58 -7.09
CA LYS A 77 9.84 10.35 -8.13
C LYS A 77 10.58 10.31 -9.46
N ALA A 78 11.90 10.48 -9.46
CA ALA A 78 12.73 10.40 -10.65
C ALA A 78 12.70 9.00 -11.29
N ALA A 79 12.55 7.95 -10.47
CA ALA A 79 12.34 6.58 -10.93
C ALA A 79 10.95 6.35 -11.54
N GLY A 80 10.00 7.25 -11.32
CA GLY A 80 8.65 7.21 -11.90
C GLY A 80 7.55 6.80 -10.92
N ALA A 81 7.78 6.79 -9.61
CA ALA A 81 6.74 6.56 -8.62
C ALA A 81 5.78 7.76 -8.50
N ASN A 82 4.51 7.48 -8.21
CA ASN A 82 3.52 8.47 -7.78
C ASN A 82 3.53 8.62 -6.26
N TRP A 83 3.66 7.48 -5.56
CA TRP A 83 3.63 7.38 -4.11
C TRP A 83 4.92 6.75 -3.58
N MET A 84 5.26 7.08 -2.33
CA MET A 84 6.27 6.35 -1.57
C MET A 84 5.78 6.07 -0.15
N THR A 85 6.41 5.12 0.54
CA THR A 85 6.14 4.87 1.96
C THR A 85 7.22 5.43 2.88
N CYS A 86 6.79 6.01 3.99
CA CYS A 86 7.62 6.26 5.16
C CYS A 86 7.17 5.33 6.30
N ILE A 87 8.10 4.74 7.03
CA ILE A 87 7.76 3.95 8.22
C ILE A 87 7.32 4.89 9.34
N ASN A 88 6.32 4.51 10.15
CA ASN A 88 5.80 5.35 11.24
C ASN A 88 6.83 5.72 12.33
N ALA A 89 8.03 5.11 12.31
CA ALA A 89 9.15 5.46 13.18
C ALA A 89 10.01 6.62 12.63
N ALA A 90 9.82 7.05 11.39
CA ALA A 90 10.48 8.22 10.83
C ALA A 90 10.00 9.48 11.55
N THR A 91 10.87 10.50 11.62
CA THR A 91 10.47 11.79 12.23
C THR A 91 9.48 12.52 11.32
N VAL A 92 8.57 13.31 11.90
CA VAL A 92 7.65 14.16 11.11
C VAL A 92 8.41 15.12 10.17
N PRO A 93 9.54 15.75 10.56
CA PRO A 93 10.39 16.50 9.62
C PRO A 93 10.88 15.66 8.42
N THR A 94 11.32 14.42 8.64
CA THR A 94 11.71 13.50 7.56
C THR A 94 10.54 13.26 6.61
N MET A 95 9.38 12.87 7.14
CA MET A 95 8.19 12.58 6.32
C MET A 95 7.72 13.83 5.55
N LYS A 96 7.68 15.00 6.21
CA LYS A 96 7.33 16.28 5.59
C LYS A 96 8.29 16.64 4.46
N SER A 97 9.59 16.36 4.64
CA SER A 97 10.59 16.59 3.59
C SER A 97 10.37 15.68 2.38
N ALA A 98 9.98 14.42 2.58
CA ALA A 98 9.58 13.50 1.51
C ALA A 98 8.29 13.95 0.81
N GLN A 99 7.27 14.35 1.59
CA GLN A 99 5.98 14.88 1.10
C GLN A 99 6.15 16.08 0.17
N SER A 100 7.19 16.90 0.39
CA SER A 100 7.52 18.03 -0.50
C SER A 100 7.97 17.60 -1.91
N LYS A 101 8.30 16.32 -2.11
CA LYS A 101 8.80 15.77 -3.39
C LYS A 101 7.76 14.89 -4.06
N ILE A 102 7.15 13.99 -3.30
CA ILE A 102 6.27 12.92 -3.75
C ILE A 102 5.23 12.65 -2.65
N GLU A 103 4.05 12.16 -3.02
CA GLU A 103 2.99 11.85 -2.04
C GLU A 103 3.39 10.64 -1.19
N VAL A 104 3.33 10.81 0.13
CA VAL A 104 3.79 9.86 1.14
C VAL A 104 2.59 9.12 1.73
N GLN A 105 2.75 7.81 1.91
CA GLN A 105 1.91 6.99 2.77
C GLN A 105 2.69 6.60 4.02
N VAL A 106 2.10 6.75 5.21
CA VAL A 106 2.74 6.28 6.45
C VAL A 106 2.40 4.82 6.69
N GLU A 107 3.41 3.96 6.69
CA GLU A 107 3.33 2.54 7.01
C GLU A 107 3.21 2.33 8.52
N LEU A 108 2.06 1.85 9.00
CA LEU A 108 1.76 1.71 10.42
C LEU A 108 2.20 0.34 10.96
N TYR A 109 3.19 0.33 11.85
CA TYR A 109 3.65 -0.88 12.53
C TYR A 109 3.31 -0.91 14.01
N LYS A 110 4.08 -0.19 14.84
CA LYS A 110 3.92 -0.19 16.30
C LYS A 110 4.14 1.20 16.85
N ASN A 111 3.57 1.46 18.03
CA ASN A 111 3.82 2.64 18.85
C ASN A 111 3.45 3.98 18.20
N TRP A 112 2.57 4.00 17.20
CA TRP A 112 1.92 5.24 16.77
C TRP A 112 0.77 5.58 17.73
N THR A 113 0.47 6.86 17.87
CA THR A 113 -0.66 7.37 18.66
C THR A 113 -1.50 8.32 17.80
N GLU A 114 -2.68 8.70 18.29
CA GLU A 114 -3.52 9.69 17.61
C GLU A 114 -2.84 11.05 17.50
N GLU A 115 -2.09 11.45 18.52
CA GLU A 115 -1.33 12.70 18.53
C GLU A 115 -0.28 12.69 17.41
N LEU A 116 0.49 11.60 17.30
CA LEU A 116 1.46 11.46 16.22
C LEU A 116 0.79 11.40 14.84
N ALA A 117 -0.36 10.75 14.74
CA ALA A 117 -1.12 10.72 13.50
C ALA A 117 -1.64 12.12 13.12
N GLN A 118 -2.10 12.92 14.09
CA GLN A 118 -2.46 14.31 13.85
C GLN A 118 -1.27 15.14 13.35
N GLU A 119 -0.06 14.91 13.87
CA GLU A 119 1.14 15.58 13.36
C GLU A 119 1.42 15.25 11.88
N TRP A 120 1.08 14.06 11.40
CA TRP A 120 1.19 13.71 9.96
C TRP A 120 0.19 14.50 9.11
N LEU A 121 -1.06 14.61 9.56
CA LEU A 121 -2.08 15.42 8.88
C LEU A 121 -1.67 16.90 8.84
N ASP A 122 -1.18 17.44 9.95
CA ASP A 122 -0.67 18.81 10.05
C ASP A 122 0.56 19.05 9.16
N ALA A 123 1.31 17.98 8.86
CA ALA A 123 2.41 18.00 7.88
C ALA A 123 1.95 17.84 6.42
N GLY A 124 0.65 17.69 6.17
CA GLY A 124 0.05 17.53 4.85
C GLY A 124 0.13 16.11 4.29
N ILE A 125 0.29 15.11 5.16
CA ILE A 125 0.32 13.69 4.81
C ILE A 125 -1.02 13.08 5.22
N ASP A 126 -1.86 12.76 4.24
CA ASP A 126 -3.23 12.29 4.43
C ASP A 126 -3.44 10.81 4.07
N GLN A 127 -2.35 10.05 3.85
CA GLN A 127 -2.42 8.61 3.56
C GLN A 127 -1.68 7.77 4.60
N VAL A 128 -2.31 6.68 5.02
CA VAL A 128 -1.73 5.66 5.91
C VAL A 128 -1.99 4.26 5.39
N VAL A 129 -1.07 3.35 5.69
CA VAL A 129 -1.22 1.91 5.43
C VAL A 129 -1.42 1.21 6.77
N TYR A 130 -2.63 0.72 7.02
CA TYR A 130 -2.93 -0.12 8.18
C TYR A 130 -2.63 -1.58 7.82
N HIS A 131 -1.64 -2.16 8.49
CA HIS A 131 -1.16 -3.50 8.22
C HIS A 131 -1.57 -4.46 9.35
N GLN A 132 -2.36 -5.49 9.06
CA GLN A 132 -2.48 -6.64 9.97
C GLN A 132 -1.18 -7.45 9.91
N SER A 133 -0.33 -7.31 10.93
CA SER A 133 1.06 -7.83 10.94
C SER A 133 1.13 -9.31 10.51
N ARG A 134 2.16 -9.63 9.72
CA ARG A 134 2.40 -11.00 9.23
C ARG A 134 2.60 -11.97 10.40
N ASP A 135 3.22 -11.51 11.48
CA ASP A 135 3.44 -12.28 12.70
C ASP A 135 2.15 -12.47 13.49
N ALA A 136 1.27 -11.47 13.52
CA ALA A 136 -0.06 -11.59 14.11
C ALA A 136 -0.90 -12.64 13.36
N LYS A 137 -0.82 -12.65 12.03
CA LYS A 137 -1.44 -13.70 11.21
C LYS A 137 -0.84 -15.08 11.48
N LEU A 138 0.49 -15.20 11.59
CA LEU A 138 1.15 -16.47 11.95
C LEU A 138 0.77 -16.94 13.36
N ALA A 139 0.47 -16.01 14.27
CA ALA A 139 -0.07 -16.27 15.60
C ALA A 139 -1.60 -16.52 15.62
N GLY A 140 -2.25 -16.65 14.45
CA GLY A 140 -3.68 -16.96 14.33
C GLY A 140 -4.63 -15.78 14.46
N GLN A 141 -4.13 -14.54 14.51
CA GLN A 141 -5.00 -13.37 14.48
C GLN A 141 -5.64 -13.20 13.10
N THR A 142 -6.90 -12.85 13.10
CA THR A 142 -7.72 -12.56 11.92
C THR A 142 -8.27 -11.15 12.03
N TRP A 143 -8.66 -10.56 10.90
CA TRP A 143 -9.34 -9.27 10.89
C TRP A 143 -10.55 -9.32 11.82
N GLY A 144 -10.53 -8.44 12.83
CA GLY A 144 -11.54 -8.43 13.88
C GLY A 144 -11.98 -7.01 14.22
N LYS A 145 -12.96 -6.90 15.12
CA LYS A 145 -13.56 -5.62 15.52
C LYS A 145 -12.52 -4.55 15.88
N LYS A 146 -11.46 -4.92 16.61
CA LYS A 146 -10.38 -4.00 16.98
C LYS A 146 -9.73 -3.34 15.76
N ASP A 147 -9.37 -4.13 14.73
CA ASP A 147 -8.74 -3.59 13.52
C ASP A 147 -9.69 -2.69 12.74
N LEU A 148 -10.96 -3.08 12.64
CA LEU A 148 -12.00 -2.30 11.98
C LEU A 148 -12.24 -0.96 12.70
N ASP A 149 -12.26 -0.97 14.03
CA ASP A 149 -12.45 0.23 14.84
C ASP A 149 -11.28 1.20 14.65
N GLU A 150 -10.02 0.71 14.57
CA GLU A 150 -8.87 1.56 14.28
C GLU A 150 -8.85 2.10 12.84
N VAL A 151 -9.22 1.28 11.85
CA VAL A 151 -9.36 1.75 10.46
C VAL A 151 -10.41 2.86 10.37
N LYS A 152 -11.60 2.66 10.98
CA LYS A 152 -12.67 3.67 11.02
C LYS A 152 -12.22 4.95 11.72
N LYS A 153 -11.44 4.82 12.80
CA LYS A 153 -10.91 5.96 13.54
C LYS A 153 -9.94 6.78 12.69
N LEU A 154 -8.97 6.15 12.02
CA LEU A 154 -8.06 6.83 11.09
C LEU A 154 -8.83 7.52 9.95
N ILE A 155 -9.84 6.87 9.37
CA ILE A 155 -10.73 7.49 8.37
C ILE A 155 -11.43 8.72 8.97
N SER A 156 -11.94 8.62 10.21
CA SER A 156 -12.63 9.74 10.87
C SER A 156 -11.73 10.92 11.20
N MET A 157 -10.42 10.70 11.37
CA MET A 157 -9.42 11.76 11.51
C MET A 157 -9.16 12.50 10.19
N GLY A 158 -9.53 11.91 9.05
CA GLY A 158 -9.34 12.49 7.71
C GLY A 158 -8.33 11.74 6.84
N PHE A 159 -7.84 10.58 7.24
CA PHE A 159 -6.92 9.80 6.43
C PHE A 159 -7.62 9.01 5.32
N LYS A 160 -6.96 8.94 4.17
CA LYS A 160 -7.14 7.89 3.17
C LYS A 160 -6.42 6.64 3.66
N VAL A 161 -7.19 5.66 4.16
CA VAL A 161 -6.63 4.45 4.76
C VAL A 161 -6.54 3.33 3.74
N SER A 162 -5.31 2.87 3.48
CA SER A 162 -5.04 1.64 2.73
C SER A 162 -4.93 0.46 3.71
N VAL A 163 -5.54 -0.67 3.36
CA VAL A 163 -5.62 -1.86 4.20
C VAL A 163 -4.81 -3.00 3.58
N THR A 164 -3.92 -3.61 4.36
CA THR A 164 -3.06 -4.72 3.92
C THR A 164 -2.87 -5.77 5.03
N GLY A 165 -2.26 -6.90 4.66
CA GLY A 165 -2.00 -8.00 5.59
C GLY A 165 -3.13 -9.03 5.59
N GLY A 166 -2.91 -10.14 4.88
CA GLY A 166 -3.86 -11.26 4.85
C GLY A 166 -5.20 -11.00 4.15
N VAL A 167 -5.36 -9.86 3.49
CA VAL A 167 -6.57 -9.49 2.73
C VAL A 167 -6.84 -10.53 1.64
N ASN A 168 -8.11 -10.86 1.48
CA ASN A 168 -8.70 -11.75 0.49
C ASN A 168 -10.19 -11.37 0.30
N PRO A 169 -10.92 -11.93 -0.68
CA PRO A 169 -12.33 -11.63 -0.90
C PRO A 169 -13.25 -11.77 0.33
N GLU A 170 -12.98 -12.70 1.25
CA GLU A 170 -13.79 -12.82 2.48
C GLU A 170 -13.49 -11.70 3.48
N VAL A 171 -12.23 -11.23 3.55
CA VAL A 171 -11.85 -10.11 4.41
C VAL A 171 -12.49 -8.80 3.93
N LEU A 172 -12.63 -8.60 2.62
CA LEU A 172 -13.27 -7.42 2.03
C LEU A 172 -14.68 -7.18 2.61
N LYS A 173 -15.45 -8.25 2.85
CA LYS A 173 -16.81 -8.19 3.42
C LYS A 173 -16.86 -7.56 4.81
N LEU A 174 -15.79 -7.68 5.60
CA LEU A 174 -15.71 -7.09 6.94
C LEU A 174 -15.72 -5.56 6.89
N PHE A 175 -15.34 -4.97 5.74
CA PHE A 175 -15.26 -3.53 5.55
C PHE A 175 -16.52 -2.94 4.88
N GLU A 176 -17.60 -3.71 4.72
CA GLU A 176 -18.84 -3.17 4.21
C GLU A 176 -19.30 -1.96 5.05
N GLY A 177 -19.57 -0.83 4.37
CA GLY A 177 -19.89 0.45 5.03
C GLY A 177 -18.69 1.21 5.60
N VAL A 178 -17.45 0.79 5.31
CA VAL A 178 -16.21 1.50 5.67
C VAL A 178 -15.59 2.09 4.40
N ASP A 179 -15.19 3.37 4.46
CA ASP A 179 -14.62 4.11 3.32
C ASP A 179 -13.11 3.83 3.18
N VAL A 180 -12.78 2.54 2.94
CA VAL A 180 -11.39 2.11 2.69
C VAL A 180 -10.92 2.73 1.37
N TYR A 181 -9.74 3.33 1.37
CA TYR A 181 -9.19 3.98 0.18
C TYR A 181 -8.61 2.96 -0.81
N THR A 182 -7.83 2.01 -0.30
CA THR A 182 -7.15 0.99 -1.11
C THR A 182 -7.09 -0.35 -0.37
N PHE A 183 -7.38 -1.44 -1.04
CA PHE A 183 -7.02 -2.78 -0.57
C PHE A 183 -5.74 -3.23 -1.25
N ILE A 184 -4.73 -3.57 -0.44
CA ILE A 184 -3.41 -4.01 -0.92
C ILE A 184 -3.32 -5.54 -0.77
N ALA A 185 -3.14 -6.22 -1.90
CA ALA A 185 -2.99 -7.66 -1.98
C ALA A 185 -1.57 -8.02 -2.44
N GLY A 186 -0.83 -8.70 -1.55
CA GLY A 186 0.47 -9.29 -1.87
C GLY A 186 0.32 -10.72 -2.41
N ARG A 187 0.83 -11.71 -1.67
CA ARG A 187 0.89 -13.12 -2.10
C ARG A 187 -0.45 -13.75 -2.52
N ALA A 188 -1.58 -13.17 -2.08
CA ALA A 188 -2.90 -13.59 -2.53
C ALA A 188 -3.10 -13.41 -4.05
N ILE A 189 -2.39 -12.45 -4.66
CA ILE A 189 -2.35 -12.23 -6.10
C ILE A 189 -1.02 -12.72 -6.68
N HIS A 190 0.12 -12.14 -6.27
CA HIS A 190 1.41 -12.42 -6.92
C HIS A 190 1.96 -13.83 -6.64
N GLY A 191 1.44 -14.51 -5.62
CA GLY A 191 1.79 -15.90 -5.28
C GLY A 191 0.75 -16.92 -5.74
N ALA A 192 -0.33 -16.48 -6.40
CA ALA A 192 -1.35 -17.37 -6.91
C ALA A 192 -0.86 -18.13 -8.15
N LYS A 193 -1.45 -19.30 -8.40
CA LYS A 193 -1.21 -20.06 -9.64
C LYS A 193 -1.62 -19.26 -10.89
N ASP A 194 -2.68 -18.46 -10.74
CA ASP A 194 -3.18 -17.54 -11.76
C ASP A 194 -3.40 -16.16 -11.11
N PRO A 195 -2.40 -15.26 -11.19
CA PRO A 195 -2.50 -13.91 -10.65
C PRO A 195 -3.65 -13.08 -11.23
N HIS A 196 -3.99 -13.26 -12.52
CA HIS A 196 -5.08 -12.51 -13.17
C HIS A 196 -6.43 -12.92 -12.61
N ALA A 197 -6.69 -14.24 -12.53
CA ALA A 197 -7.91 -14.75 -11.93
C ALA A 197 -8.07 -14.30 -10.47
N ALA A 198 -6.99 -14.36 -9.68
CA ALA A 198 -6.99 -13.89 -8.31
C ALA A 198 -7.32 -12.39 -8.22
N ALA A 199 -6.70 -11.54 -9.05
CA ALA A 199 -7.00 -10.10 -9.07
C ALA A 199 -8.46 -9.83 -9.46
N LEU A 200 -9.01 -10.57 -10.42
CA LEU A 200 -10.42 -10.46 -10.84
C LEU A 200 -11.39 -10.82 -9.71
N GLU A 201 -11.07 -11.79 -8.86
CA GLU A 201 -11.89 -12.13 -7.69
C GLU A 201 -11.95 -10.97 -6.69
N PHE A 202 -10.81 -10.34 -6.41
CA PHE A 202 -10.79 -9.12 -5.58
C PHE A 202 -11.62 -8.00 -6.19
N LYS A 203 -11.43 -7.72 -7.49
CA LYS A 203 -12.15 -6.63 -8.16
C LYS A 203 -13.66 -6.86 -8.18
N LYS A 204 -14.10 -8.09 -8.48
CA LYS A 204 -15.53 -8.45 -8.44
C LYS A 204 -16.15 -8.23 -7.06
N GLU A 205 -15.42 -8.59 -6.00
CA GLU A 205 -15.95 -8.43 -4.64
C GLU A 205 -15.96 -6.96 -4.19
N ILE A 206 -14.96 -6.17 -4.57
CA ILE A 206 -14.97 -4.71 -4.39
C ILE A 206 -16.18 -4.10 -5.13
N ASP A 207 -16.40 -4.48 -6.38
CA ASP A 207 -17.51 -4.01 -7.20
C ASP A 207 -18.87 -4.43 -6.62
N ARG A 208 -18.95 -5.60 -5.99
CA ARG A 208 -20.18 -6.07 -5.34
C ARG A 208 -20.54 -5.27 -4.09
N ILE A 209 -19.54 -4.86 -3.31
CA ILE A 209 -19.74 -4.20 -2.00
C ILE A 209 -19.83 -2.67 -2.14
N TRP A 210 -19.04 -2.06 -3.03
CA TRP A 210 -18.95 -0.59 -3.20
C TRP A 210 -19.35 -0.08 -4.60
N GLY A 211 -19.80 -0.95 -5.51
CA GLY A 211 -20.25 -0.58 -6.85
C GLY A 211 -21.71 -0.17 -6.95
#